data_AF-A0A5S9F4I0-F1
#
_entry.id   AF-A0A5S9F4I0-F1
#
_cell.length_a   1.000
_cell.length_b   1.000
_cell.length_c   1.000
_cell.angle_alpha   90.00
_cell.angle_beta   90.00
_cell.angle_gamma   90.00
#
_symmetry.space_group_name_H-M   'P 1'
#
loop_
_entity.id
_entity.type
_entity.pdbx_description
1 polymer ?
#
loop_
_entity_poly.entity_id
_entity_poly.type
_entity_poly.pdbx_seq_one_letter_code
_entity_poly.pdbx_strand_id
1 'polypeptide(L)'
;MPLLPIYKKKQGQVVRWTAFLTFVALWLFATYRCFGSFPEWEWTSTVYMEGIVIPLIDYSLPVVTPKLLVSLGIGLLLIIMSAYFCFLSQRTSDFLIDTESEMRKVSWPTMKEVVKSSTVVIIAIIILALYLFVVDIGFDSIFQRVF
;
A
#
# COMPACT_ATOMS: atom_id res chain seq x y z
N MET A 1 31.12 7.71 -33.29
CA MET A 1 30.20 8.06 -32.19
C MET A 1 30.27 6.92 -31.17
N PRO A 2 30.79 7.12 -29.95
CA PRO A 2 30.87 6.03 -28.99
C PRO A 2 29.44 5.67 -28.57
N LEU A 3 29.08 4.39 -28.75
CA LEU A 3 27.80 3.83 -28.34
C LEU A 3 27.66 3.99 -26.82
N LEU A 4 26.50 4.50 -26.37
CA LEU A 4 26.18 4.63 -24.95
C LEU A 4 26.45 3.29 -24.25
N PRO A 5 27.31 3.25 -23.20
CA PRO A 5 27.60 2.01 -22.52
C PRO A 5 26.30 1.43 -21.96
N ILE A 6 26.02 0.18 -22.31
CA ILE A 6 24.86 -0.57 -21.84
C ILE A 6 24.86 -0.53 -20.30
N TYR A 7 23.91 0.21 -19.73
CA TYR A 7 23.68 0.31 -18.30
C TYR A 7 23.56 -1.09 -17.71
N LYS A 8 24.30 -1.39 -16.62
CA LYS A 8 24.44 -2.74 -16.05
C LYS A 8 23.06 -3.34 -15.74
N LYS A 9 22.63 -4.26 -16.60
CA LYS A 9 21.27 -4.85 -16.67
C LYS A 9 20.78 -5.59 -15.40
N LYS A 10 21.61 -5.73 -14.36
CA LYS A 10 21.31 -6.51 -13.14
C LYS A 10 21.37 -5.73 -11.82
N GLN A 11 21.78 -4.46 -11.82
CA GLN A 11 21.88 -3.65 -10.59
C GLN A 11 20.58 -2.85 -10.39
N GLY A 12 20.04 -2.79 -9.16
CA GLY A 12 18.81 -2.04 -8.85
C GLY A 12 17.52 -2.76 -9.19
N GLN A 13 17.56 -3.96 -9.75
CA GLN A 13 16.36 -4.61 -10.29
C GLN A 13 15.32 -4.84 -9.18
N VAL A 14 15.75 -5.37 -8.04
CA VAL A 14 14.83 -5.66 -6.91
C VAL A 14 14.24 -4.37 -6.34
N VAL A 15 15.03 -3.32 -6.17
CA VAL A 15 14.56 -2.04 -5.63
C VAL A 15 13.58 -1.35 -6.58
N ARG A 16 13.78 -1.45 -7.90
CA ARG A 16 12.87 -0.86 -8.88
C ARG A 16 11.53 -1.60 -8.95
N TRP A 17 11.56 -2.94 -8.96
CA TRP A 17 10.32 -3.73 -8.91
C TRP A 17 9.56 -3.55 -7.60
N THR A 18 10.25 -3.46 -6.46
CA THR A 18 9.61 -3.22 -5.16
C THR A 18 9.01 -1.81 -5.09
N ALA A 19 9.74 -0.77 -5.49
CA ALA A 19 9.22 0.59 -5.56
C ALA A 19 8.00 0.67 -6.48
N PHE A 20 8.08 0.09 -7.69
CA PHE A 20 6.96 0.03 -8.61
C PHE A 20 5.74 -0.69 -7.99
N LEU A 21 5.95 -1.86 -7.37
CA LEU A 21 4.86 -2.63 -6.74
C LEU A 21 4.19 -1.85 -5.61
N THR A 22 4.98 -1.13 -4.78
CA THR A 22 4.40 -0.28 -3.72
C THR A 22 3.54 0.84 -4.28
N PHE A 23 3.98 1.52 -5.35
CA PHE A 23 3.17 2.53 -6.02
C PHE A 23 1.91 1.92 -6.63
N VAL A 24 2.01 0.79 -7.32
CA VAL A 24 0.85 0.12 -7.91
C VAL A 24 -0.17 -0.27 -6.83
N ALA A 25 0.28 -0.82 -5.69
CA ALA A 25 -0.61 -1.15 -4.58
C ALA A 25 -1.34 0.08 -4.03
N LEU A 26 -0.63 1.21 -3.87
CA LEU A 26 -1.22 2.48 -3.45
C LEU A 26 -2.20 3.04 -4.48
N TRP A 27 -1.86 2.96 -5.78
CA TRP A 27 -2.75 3.42 -6.85
C TRP A 27 -4.00 2.56 -6.98
N LEU A 28 -3.89 1.24 -6.84
CA LEU A 28 -5.04 0.34 -6.80
C LEU A 28 -5.97 0.69 -5.62
N PHE A 29 -5.39 0.92 -4.44
CA PHE A 29 -6.15 1.37 -3.27
C PHE A 29 -6.80 2.75 -3.51
N ALA A 30 -6.06 3.69 -4.11
CA ALA A 30 -6.57 5.02 -4.44
C ALA A 30 -7.71 4.97 -5.45
N THR A 31 -7.60 4.16 -6.51
CA THR A 31 -8.67 3.94 -7.50
C THR A 31 -9.91 3.33 -6.84
N TYR A 32 -9.73 2.36 -5.94
CA TYR A 32 -10.83 1.77 -5.17
C TYR A 32 -11.55 2.81 -4.28
N ARG A 33 -10.79 3.65 -3.57
CA ARG A 33 -11.34 4.73 -2.73
C ARG A 33 -11.98 5.84 -3.55
N CYS A 34 -11.40 6.17 -4.70
CA CYS A 34 -11.92 7.16 -5.64
C CYS A 34 -13.27 6.70 -6.18
N PHE A 35 -13.40 5.43 -6.58
CA PHE A 35 -14.70 4.84 -6.95
C PHE A 35 -15.74 5.02 -5.84
N GLY A 36 -15.40 4.79 -4.57
CA GLY A 36 -16.36 4.99 -3.47
C GLY A 36 -16.77 6.46 -3.21
N SER A 37 -16.01 7.44 -3.70
CA SER A 37 -16.16 8.85 -3.32
C SER A 37 -16.97 9.71 -4.30
N PHE A 38 -17.29 9.19 -5.49
CA PHE A 38 -18.04 9.96 -6.50
C PHE A 38 -19.51 10.16 -6.10
N PRO A 39 -20.02 11.41 -6.08
CA PRO A 39 -21.44 11.72 -5.92
C PRO A 39 -22.28 11.10 -7.05
N GLU A 40 -23.51 10.72 -6.75
CA GLU A 40 -24.46 10.22 -7.75
C GLU A 40 -25.13 11.37 -8.52
N TRP A 41 -24.36 12.02 -9.39
CA TRP A 41 -24.91 12.94 -10.39
C TRP A 41 -25.54 12.17 -11.56
N GLU A 42 -26.43 12.82 -12.31
CA GLU A 42 -27.15 12.20 -13.44
C GLU A 42 -26.23 11.52 -14.47
N TRP A 43 -24.99 12.02 -14.63
CA TRP A 43 -23.97 11.57 -15.58
C TRP A 43 -23.08 10.45 -15.01
N THR A 44 -23.24 10.14 -13.72
CA THR A 44 -22.65 8.97 -13.03
C THR A 44 -23.66 7.86 -12.78
N SER A 45 -24.93 8.09 -13.13
CA SER A 45 -26.01 7.12 -12.97
C SER A 45 -25.77 5.86 -13.80
N THR A 46 -26.27 4.73 -13.30
CA THR A 46 -26.14 3.43 -13.95
C THR A 46 -26.96 3.40 -15.23
N VAL A 47 -26.30 3.60 -16.37
CA VAL A 47 -26.89 3.35 -17.68
C VAL A 47 -26.91 1.84 -17.91
N TYR A 48 -28.07 1.22 -17.69
CA TYR A 48 -28.33 -0.14 -18.15
C TYR A 48 -28.56 -0.10 -19.66
N MET A 49 -27.61 -0.58 -20.45
CA MET A 49 -27.89 -0.90 -21.85
C MET A 49 -28.63 -2.24 -21.86
N GLU A 50 -29.91 -2.23 -22.20
CA GLU A 50 -30.64 -3.46 -22.44
C GLU A 50 -30.01 -4.20 -23.64
N GLY A 51 -29.40 -5.35 -23.38
CA GLY A 51 -29.05 -6.29 -24.43
C GLY A 51 -27.55 -6.61 -24.52
N ILE A 52 -27.13 -7.63 -23.77
CA ILE A 52 -26.62 -8.89 -24.33
C ILE A 52 -27.01 -9.97 -23.31
N VAL A 53 -28.00 -10.78 -23.68
CA VAL A 53 -28.42 -11.97 -22.94
C VAL A 53 -27.53 -13.13 -23.36
N ILE A 54 -26.64 -13.58 -22.48
CA ILE A 54 -26.03 -14.91 -22.59
C ILE A 54 -27.04 -15.88 -21.97
N PRO A 55 -27.60 -16.84 -22.72
CA PRO A 55 -28.82 -17.57 -22.35
C PRO A 55 -28.69 -18.55 -21.17
N LEU A 56 -27.63 -18.48 -20.35
CA LEU A 56 -27.36 -19.43 -19.27
C LEU A 56 -27.03 -18.83 -17.90
N ILE A 57 -26.82 -17.51 -17.77
CA ILE A 57 -26.61 -16.83 -16.49
C ILE A 57 -27.28 -15.45 -16.58
N ASP A 58 -28.39 -15.27 -15.87
CA ASP A 58 -29.07 -13.97 -15.70
C ASP A 58 -28.23 -13.03 -14.82
N TYR A 59 -27.10 -12.58 -15.35
CA TYR A 59 -26.33 -11.48 -14.78
C TYR A 59 -26.37 -10.34 -15.79
N SER A 60 -27.18 -9.33 -15.50
CA SER A 60 -27.11 -8.03 -16.16
C SER A 60 -25.80 -7.36 -15.72
N LEU A 61 -24.69 -7.70 -16.40
CA LEU A 61 -23.42 -7.03 -16.16
C LEU A 61 -23.63 -5.54 -16.48
N PRO A 62 -23.45 -4.61 -15.51
CA PRO A 62 -23.46 -3.19 -15.78
C PRO A 62 -22.16 -2.87 -16.51
N VAL A 63 -22.14 -3.08 -17.83
CA VAL A 63 -20.88 -3.19 -18.59
C VAL A 63 -20.08 -1.88 -18.56
N VAL A 64 -20.71 -0.71 -18.36
CA VAL A 64 -19.98 0.55 -18.19
C VAL A 64 -20.76 1.56 -17.33
N THR A 65 -20.64 1.50 -16.00
CA THR A 65 -20.92 2.70 -15.20
C THR A 65 -19.86 3.74 -15.56
N PRO A 66 -20.19 4.97 -16.02
CA PRO A 66 -19.18 5.98 -16.39
C PRO A 66 -18.16 6.23 -15.27
N LYS A 67 -18.61 6.11 -14.02
CA LYS A 67 -17.82 6.10 -12.78
C LYS A 67 -16.68 5.06 -12.76
N LEU A 68 -16.94 3.84 -13.22
CA LEU A 68 -15.95 2.76 -13.28
C LEU A 68 -14.87 3.08 -14.33
N LEU A 69 -15.28 3.54 -15.51
CA LEU A 69 -14.37 3.88 -16.61
C LEU A 69 -13.42 5.02 -16.23
N VAL A 70 -13.94 6.09 -15.61
CA VAL A 70 -13.12 7.22 -15.13
C VAL A 70 -12.13 6.75 -14.05
N SER A 71 -12.59 5.96 -13.07
CA SER A 71 -11.71 5.46 -11.99
C SER A 71 -10.58 4.55 -12.50
N LEU A 72 -10.90 3.65 -13.44
CA LEU A 72 -9.91 2.77 -14.07
C LEU A 72 -8.96 3.55 -14.98
N GLY A 73 -9.45 4.54 -15.72
CA GLY A 73 -8.63 5.42 -16.56
C GLY A 73 -7.59 6.18 -15.74
N ILE A 74 -8.01 6.76 -14.62
CA ILE A 74 -7.11 7.42 -13.66
C ILE A 74 -6.09 6.41 -13.10
N GLY A 75 -6.56 5.23 -12.67
CA GLY A 75 -5.68 4.17 -12.16
C GLY A 75 -4.60 3.75 -13.16
N LEU A 76 -4.98 3.51 -14.42
CA LEU A 76 -4.05 3.15 -15.49
C LEU A 76 -3.04 4.26 -15.78
N LEU A 77 -3.48 5.51 -15.84
CA LEU A 77 -2.58 6.66 -16.05
C LEU A 77 -1.52 6.74 -14.95
N LEU A 78 -1.92 6.55 -13.68
CA LEU A 78 -1.02 6.62 -12.54
C LEU A 78 -0.03 5.44 -12.50
N ILE A 79 -0.47 4.24 -12.87
CA ILE A 79 0.41 3.08 -13.03
C ILE A 79 1.45 3.35 -14.13
N ILE A 80 1.02 3.86 -15.28
CA ILE A 80 1.91 4.21 -16.40
C ILE A 80 2.91 5.29 -15.97
N MET A 81 2.45 6.35 -15.29
CA MET A 81 3.30 7.42 -14.76
C MET A 81 4.36 6.88 -13.77
N SER A 82 3.96 5.95 -12.90
CA SER A 82 4.89 5.31 -11.96
C SER A 82 5.94 4.45 -12.66
N ALA A 83 5.56 3.75 -13.74
CA ALA A 83 6.50 2.96 -14.55
C ALA A 83 7.53 3.86 -15.25
N TYR A 84 7.09 5.00 -15.82
CA TYR A 84 8.00 5.98 -16.41
C TYR A 84 8.99 6.53 -15.39
N PHE A 85 8.51 6.91 -14.20
CA PHE A 85 9.36 7.46 -13.16
C PHE A 85 10.38 6.45 -12.62
N CYS A 86 9.98 5.18 -12.45
CA CYS A 86 10.84 4.13 -11.88
C CYS A 86 11.83 3.53 -12.90
N PHE A 87 11.42 3.38 -14.16
CA PHE A 87 12.22 2.68 -15.18
C PHE A 87 12.88 3.60 -16.22
N LEU A 88 12.25 4.71 -16.60
CA LEU A 88 12.75 5.56 -17.70
C LEU A 88 13.65 6.70 -17.22
N SER A 89 13.42 7.24 -16.03
CA SER A 89 14.27 8.30 -15.46
C SER A 89 15.63 7.77 -15.04
N GLN A 90 16.70 8.26 -15.69
CA GLN A 90 18.09 7.89 -15.38
C GLN A 90 18.46 8.27 -13.93
N ARG A 91 18.13 9.51 -13.51
CA ARG A 91 18.44 10.02 -12.16
C ARG A 91 17.81 9.17 -11.06
N THR A 92 16.55 8.78 -11.24
CA THR A 92 15.82 7.97 -10.25
C THR A 92 16.39 6.55 -10.19
N SER A 93 16.72 5.98 -11.35
CA SER A 93 17.36 4.67 -11.44
C SER A 93 18.66 4.62 -10.66
N ASP A 94 19.53 5.60 -10.88
CA ASP A 94 20.85 5.65 -10.24
C ASP A 94 20.72 5.81 -8.72
N PHE A 95 19.81 6.67 -8.27
CA PHE A 95 19.50 6.81 -6.84
C PHE A 95 19.00 5.51 -6.20
N LEU A 96 18.12 4.76 -6.87
CA LEU A 96 17.62 3.48 -6.37
C LEU A 96 18.73 2.40 -6.33
N ILE A 97 19.67 2.43 -7.27
CA ILE A 97 20.84 1.55 -7.25
C ILE A 97 21.77 1.88 -6.09
N ASP A 98 22.07 3.17 -5.90
CA ASP A 98 22.93 3.62 -4.79
C ASP A 98 22.31 3.27 -3.44
N THR A 99 21.00 3.44 -3.31
CA THR A 99 20.24 3.02 -2.12
C THR A 99 20.34 1.51 -1.90
N GLU A 100 20.20 0.68 -2.93
CA GLU A 100 20.38 -0.77 -2.82
C GLU A 100 21.80 -1.12 -2.31
N SER A 101 22.81 -0.45 -2.87
CA SER A 101 24.21 -0.64 -2.50
C SER A 101 24.45 -0.29 -1.03
N GLU A 102 23.84 0.79 -0.55
CA GLU A 102 23.95 1.22 0.85
C GLU A 102 23.20 0.27 1.79
N MET A 103 22.00 -0.18 1.40
CA MET A 103 21.22 -1.15 2.17
C MET A 103 21.93 -2.50 2.31
N ARG A 104 22.75 -2.90 1.34
CA ARG A 104 23.58 -4.11 1.42
C ARG A 104 24.71 -4.03 2.45
N LYS A 105 25.12 -2.81 2.84
CA LYS A 105 26.11 -2.61 3.90
C LYS A 105 25.49 -2.73 5.29
N VAL A 106 24.17 -2.60 5.40
CA VAL A 106 23.46 -2.75 6.66
C VAL A 106 23.36 -4.24 7.01
N SER A 107 24.01 -4.63 8.10
CA SER A 107 23.86 -5.97 8.67
C SER A 107 22.50 -6.11 9.34
N TRP A 108 21.55 -6.78 8.69
CA TRP A 108 20.25 -7.06 9.29
C TRP A 108 20.41 -8.04 10.47
N PRO A 109 19.80 -7.73 11.62
CA PRO A 109 19.92 -8.56 12.81
C PRO A 109 19.29 -9.94 12.56
N THR A 110 19.82 -10.96 13.21
CA THR A 110 19.24 -12.30 13.11
C THR A 110 17.91 -12.36 13.86
N MET A 111 16.98 -13.23 13.43
CA MET A 111 15.67 -13.38 14.09
C MET A 111 15.81 -13.66 15.60
N LYS A 112 16.88 -14.34 16.02
CA LYS A 112 17.17 -14.61 17.43
C LYS A 112 17.49 -13.34 18.22
N GLU A 113 18.24 -12.41 17.63
CA GLU A 113 18.58 -11.13 18.27
C GLU A 113 17.35 -10.24 18.42
N VAL A 114 16.49 -10.19 17.40
CA VAL A 114 15.23 -9.42 17.42
C VAL A 114 14.27 -9.96 18.49
N VAL A 115 14.16 -11.29 18.63
CA VAL A 115 13.33 -11.89 19.67
C VAL A 115 13.90 -11.58 21.05
N LYS A 116 15.23 -11.68 21.23
CA LYS A 116 15.88 -11.40 22.52
C LYS A 116 15.68 -9.94 22.95
N SER A 117 15.82 -8.98 22.03
CA SER A 117 15.64 -7.56 22.35
C SER A 117 14.17 -7.19 22.59
N SER A 118 13.23 -7.75 21.82
CA SER A 118 11.80 -7.49 22.01
C SER A 118 11.21 -8.19 23.25
N THR A 119 11.76 -9.34 23.67
CA THR A 119 11.31 -10.05 24.88
C THR A 119 11.39 -9.19 26.13
N VAL A 120 12.47 -8.41 26.30
CA VAL A 120 12.62 -7.49 27.44
C VAL A 120 11.51 -6.43 27.44
N VAL A 121 11.19 -5.89 26.26
CA VAL A 121 10.13 -4.89 26.09
C VAL A 121 8.76 -5.48 26.41
N ILE A 122 8.48 -6.70 25.95
CA ILE A 122 7.21 -7.40 26.24
C ILE A 122 7.04 -7.58 27.76
N ILE A 123 8.09 -8.00 28.46
CA ILE A 123 8.06 -8.15 29.92
C ILE A 123 7.80 -6.79 30.60
N ALA A 124 8.46 -5.72 30.15
CA ALA A 124 8.25 -4.37 30.68
C ALA A 124 6.80 -3.90 30.50
N ILE A 125 6.20 -4.16 29.34
CA ILE A 125 4.80 -3.81 29.06
C ILE A 125 3.84 -4.62 29.95
N ILE A 126 4.10 -5.91 30.18
CA ILE A 126 3.27 -6.74 31.06
C ILE A 126 3.30 -6.22 32.51
N ILE A 127 4.49 -5.88 33.02
CA ILE A 127 4.63 -5.32 34.37
C ILE A 127 3.88 -3.98 34.48
N LEU A 128 4.03 -3.11 33.48
CA LEU A 128 3.32 -1.83 33.45
C LEU A 128 1.81 -2.01 33.37
N ALA A 129 1.32 -2.95 32.55
CA ALA A 129 -0.10 -3.26 32.42
C ALA A 129 -0.68 -3.78 33.74
N LEU A 130 0.05 -4.67 34.45
CA LEU A 130 -0.37 -5.17 35.76
C LEU A 130 -0.39 -4.05 36.80
N TYR A 131 0.63 -3.18 36.80
CA TYR A 131 0.66 -2.02 37.68
C TYR A 131 -0.55 -1.11 37.47
N LEU A 132 -0.83 -0.74 36.21
CA LEU A 132 -1.99 0.08 35.87
C LEU A 132 -3.30 -0.60 36.28
N PHE A 133 -3.45 -1.91 36.04
CA PHE A 133 -4.63 -2.65 36.46
C PHE A 133 -4.87 -2.61 37.98
N VAL A 134 -3.81 -2.73 38.79
CA VAL A 134 -3.93 -2.62 40.26
C VAL A 134 -4.34 -1.19 40.66
N VAL A 135 -3.74 -0.20 40.02
CA VAL A 135 -4.05 1.21 40.25
C VAL A 135 -5.51 1.52 39.90
N ASP A 136 -5.99 1.04 38.75
CA ASP A 136 -7.37 1.23 38.29
C ASP A 136 -8.39 0.63 39.28
N ILE A 137 -8.15 -0.58 39.80
CA ILE A 137 -9.00 -1.19 40.84
C ILE A 137 -8.98 -0.36 42.13
N GLY A 138 -7.80 0.13 42.52
CA GLY A 138 -7.65 0.98 43.70
C GLY A 138 -8.44 2.28 43.57
N PHE A 139 -8.36 2.94 42.42
CA PHE A 139 -9.13 4.14 42.13
C PHE A 139 -10.64 3.84 42.10
N ASP A 140 -11.10 2.81 41.40
CA ASP A 140 -12.53 2.45 41.34
C ASP A 140 -13.12 2.21 42.74
N SER A 141 -12.38 1.47 43.59
CA SER A 141 -12.78 1.22 44.97
C SER A 141 -12.88 2.48 45.83
N ILE A 142 -12.04 3.49 45.58
CA ILE A 142 -12.08 4.78 46.28
C ILE A 142 -13.26 5.61 45.77
N PHE A 143 -13.45 5.69 44.46
CA PHE A 143 -14.54 6.46 43.85
C PHE A 143 -15.92 5.96 44.31
N GLN A 144 -16.15 4.65 44.35
CA GLN A 144 -17.40 4.04 44.84
C GLN A 144 -17.68 4.28 46.33
N ARG A 145 -16.65 4.59 47.13
CA ARG A 145 -16.83 4.88 48.56
C ARG A 145 -17.06 6.36 48.83
N VAL A 146 -16.66 7.23 47.91
CA VAL A 146 -16.75 8.69 48.07
C VAL A 146 -18.00 9.26 47.41
N PHE A 147 -18.42 8.72 46.26
CA PHE A 147 -19.65 9.08 45.54
C PHE A 147 -20.69 7.97 45.68
#